data_AF-A0A935TUI8-F1
#
_entry.id   AF-A0A935TUI8-F1
#
_cell.length_a   1.000
_cell.length_b   1.000
_cell.length_c   1.000
_cell.angle_alpha   90.00
_cell.angle_beta   90.00
_cell.angle_gamma   90.00
#
_symmetry.space_group_name_H-M   'P 1'
#
loop_
_entity.id
_entity.type
_entity.pdbx_description
1 polymer ?
#
loop_
_entity_poly.entity_id
_entity_poly.type
_entity_poly.pdbx_seq_one_letter_code
_entity_poly.pdbx_strand_id
1 'polypeptide(L)'
;MQITAERKRRAQLLQAGEHDSSPEPPPCERHFANDFALFFPEGLFAVITLLAAPFWALNQLSLGHYGAGLGLAAASAVGLALAVIAWRHQNKWLLYAGVLVVVSGSYLAMSLLGTPQ
;
A
#
# COMPACT_ATOMS: atom_id res chain seq x y z
N MET A 1 33.00 60.57 21.56
CA MET A 1 32.25 60.00 20.41
C MET A 1 32.84 58.65 19.96
N GLN A 2 32.99 57.65 20.83
CA GLN A 2 33.58 56.33 20.47
C GLN A 2 32.56 55.17 20.53
N ILE A 3 31.41 55.38 21.18
CA ILE A 3 30.40 54.34 21.44
C ILE A 3 29.72 53.85 20.14
N THR A 4 29.68 54.69 19.11
CA THR A 4 29.00 54.38 17.85
C THR A 4 29.77 53.41 16.96
N ALA A 5 31.11 53.37 17.08
CA ALA A 5 31.96 52.51 16.27
C ALA A 5 31.88 51.03 16.72
N GLU A 6 31.81 50.79 18.03
CA GLU A 6 31.67 49.43 18.57
C GLU A 6 30.31 48.82 18.27
N ARG A 7 29.23 49.62 18.31
CA ARG A 7 27.89 49.14 17.94
C ARG A 7 27.81 48.71 16.48
N LYS A 8 28.49 49.43 15.58
CA LYS A 8 28.57 49.03 14.16
C LYS A 8 29.35 47.74 13.96
N ARG A 9 30.46 47.54 14.67
CA ARG A 9 31.20 46.26 14.64
C ARG A 9 30.38 45.09 15.17
N ARG A 10 29.63 45.28 16.26
CA ARG A 10 28.75 44.23 16.80
C ARG A 10 27.58 43.91 15.85
N ALA A 11 27.00 44.91 15.18
CA ALA A 11 25.96 44.68 14.19
C ALA A 11 26.50 43.92 12.95
N GLN A 12 27.72 44.22 12.51
CA GLN A 12 28.36 43.48 11.41
C GLN A 12 28.72 42.04 11.78
N LEU A 13 29.17 41.79 13.02
CA LEU A 13 29.41 40.42 13.50
C LEU A 13 28.12 39.60 13.61
N LEU A 14 27.00 40.23 13.99
CA LEU A 14 25.69 39.57 14.02
C LEU A 14 25.18 39.25 12.60
N GLN A 15 25.36 40.17 11.63
CA GLN A 15 25.00 39.88 10.23
C GLN A 15 25.92 38.83 9.57
N ALA A 16 27.20 38.77 9.95
CA ALA A 16 28.12 37.75 9.45
C ALA A 16 27.89 36.36 10.06
N GLY A 17 27.25 36.29 11.23
CA GLY A 17 26.85 35.03 11.88
C GLY A 17 25.53 34.43 11.36
N GLU A 18 24.75 35.18 10.58
CA GLU A 18 23.51 34.72 9.93
C GLU A 18 23.75 34.26 8.48
N HIS A 19 25.02 34.00 8.14
CA HIS A 19 25.43 33.34 6.92
C HIS A 19 26.23 32.07 7.25
N ASP A 20 25.88 31.41 8.35
CA ASP A 20 26.22 30.01 8.53
C ASP A 20 25.21 29.20 7.72
N SER A 21 25.66 28.89 6.50
CA SER A 21 25.17 27.82 5.65
C SER A 21 25.04 26.54 6.47
N SER A 22 23.91 26.39 7.18
CA SER A 22 23.42 25.07 7.53
C SER A 22 23.17 24.39 6.18
N PRO A 23 23.92 23.34 5.80
CA PRO A 23 23.52 22.53 4.67
C PRO A 23 22.09 22.11 4.94
N GLU A 24 21.21 22.32 3.97
CA GLU A 24 19.91 21.68 3.99
C GLU A 24 20.13 20.23 4.44
N PRO A 25 19.40 19.73 5.45
CA PRO A 25 19.45 18.29 5.68
C PRO A 25 19.21 17.64 4.32
N PRO A 26 20.03 16.63 3.92
CA PRO A 26 19.76 15.92 2.68
C PRO A 26 18.28 15.57 2.69
N PRO A 27 17.55 15.57 1.56
CA PRO A 27 16.16 15.17 1.55
C PRO A 27 16.11 13.73 2.09
N CYS A 28 15.97 13.61 3.41
CA CYS A 28 15.82 12.37 4.11
C CYS A 28 14.59 11.80 3.44
N GLU A 29 14.79 10.66 2.81
CA GLU A 29 13.83 9.86 2.08
C GLU A 29 12.49 9.77 2.83
N ARG A 30 11.67 10.82 2.77
CA ARG A 30 10.31 10.86 3.29
C ARG A 30 9.35 10.13 2.35
N HIS A 31 9.88 9.30 1.45
CA HIS A 31 9.12 8.53 0.49
C HIS A 31 8.96 7.05 0.89
N PHE A 32 9.61 6.55 1.95
CA PHE A 32 9.48 5.12 2.32
C PHE A 32 8.71 4.85 3.62
N ALA A 33 8.61 5.81 4.54
CA ALA A 33 7.94 5.56 5.82
C ALA A 33 6.40 5.66 5.75
N ASN A 34 5.86 6.43 4.80
CA ASN A 34 4.42 6.64 4.70
C ASN A 34 3.69 5.57 3.86
N ASP A 35 4.43 4.83 3.02
CA ASP A 35 3.87 3.73 2.23
C ASP A 35 3.53 2.50 3.08
N PHE A 36 4.18 2.31 4.23
CA PHE A 36 3.87 1.20 5.15
C PHE A 36 2.81 1.55 6.19
N ALA A 37 2.68 2.83 6.57
CA ALA A 37 1.78 3.26 7.63
C ALA A 37 0.29 3.21 7.24
N LEU A 38 -0.04 3.30 5.94
CA LEU A 38 -1.44 3.26 5.49
C LEU A 38 -2.03 1.84 5.43
N PHE A 39 -1.20 0.79 5.53
CA PHE A 39 -1.56 -0.59 5.22
C PHE A 39 -1.44 -1.58 6.40
N PHE A 40 -1.04 -1.15 7.60
CA PHE A 40 -0.96 -2.03 8.76
C PHE A 40 -2.17 -1.86 9.68
N PRO A 41 -2.92 -2.93 10.05
CA PRO A 41 -2.77 -4.36 9.70
C PRO A 41 -3.60 -4.84 8.49
N GLU A 42 -4.48 -3.99 7.95
CA GLU A 42 -5.52 -4.41 7.00
C GLU A 42 -4.99 -4.76 5.60
N GLY A 43 -3.94 -4.08 5.14
CA GLY A 43 -3.29 -4.35 3.86
C GLY A 43 -2.57 -5.70 3.85
N LEU A 44 -1.95 -6.09 4.98
CA LEU A 44 -1.33 -7.40 5.13
C LEU A 44 -2.38 -8.52 4.96
N PHE A 45 -3.55 -8.36 5.61
CA PHE A 45 -4.65 -9.30 5.49
C PHE A 45 -5.16 -9.42 4.05
N ALA A 46 -5.32 -8.27 3.37
CA ALA A 46 -5.73 -8.23 1.97
C ALA A 46 -4.75 -8.98 1.06
N VAL A 47 -3.45 -8.76 1.23
CA VAL A 47 -2.40 -9.42 0.43
C VAL A 47 -2.38 -10.93 0.69
N ILE A 48 -2.45 -11.36 1.96
CA ILE A 48 -2.51 -12.79 2.30
C ILE A 48 -3.74 -13.44 1.65
N THR A 49 -4.90 -12.79 1.73
CA THR A 49 -6.15 -13.30 1.14
C THR A 49 -6.03 -13.45 -0.38
N LEU A 50 -5.49 -12.43 -1.05
CA LEU A 50 -5.28 -12.44 -2.50
C LEU A 50 -4.27 -13.50 -2.95
N LEU A 51 -3.24 -13.77 -2.14
CA LEU A 51 -2.26 -14.81 -2.43
C LEU A 51 -2.78 -16.21 -2.15
N ALA A 52 -3.65 -16.39 -1.15
CA ALA A 52 -4.22 -17.69 -0.81
C ALA A 52 -5.28 -18.16 -1.83
N ALA A 53 -6.05 -17.24 -2.42
CA ALA A 53 -7.15 -17.57 -3.31
C ALA A 53 -6.73 -18.39 -4.57
N PRO A 54 -5.62 -18.11 -5.26
CA PRO A 54 -5.12 -18.95 -6.35
C PRO A 54 -4.86 -20.41 -5.94
N PHE A 55 -4.28 -20.65 -4.76
CA PHE A 55 -4.04 -22.01 -4.27
C PHE A 55 -5.34 -22.74 -3.98
N TRP A 56 -6.33 -22.02 -3.47
CA TRP A 56 -7.66 -22.56 -3.22
C TRP A 56 -8.39 -22.90 -4.53
N ALA A 57 -8.24 -22.08 -5.57
CA ALA A 57 -8.75 -22.38 -6.90
C ALA A 57 -8.15 -23.66 -7.46
N LEU A 58 -6.82 -23.81 -7.37
CA LEU A 58 -6.11 -25.01 -7.81
C LEU A 58 -6.55 -26.26 -7.03
N ASN A 59 -6.78 -26.12 -5.73
CA ASN A 59 -7.30 -27.21 -4.90
C ASN A 59 -8.73 -27.63 -5.33
N GLN A 60 -9.59 -26.68 -5.70
CA GLN A 60 -10.91 -27.05 -6.23
C GLN A 60 -10.85 -27.71 -7.60
N LEU A 61 -9.90 -27.28 -8.46
CA LEU A 61 -9.65 -27.92 -9.74
C LEU A 61 -9.10 -29.35 -9.58
N SER A 62 -8.22 -29.61 -8.62
CA SER A 62 -7.68 -30.96 -8.36
C SER A 62 -8.74 -31.92 -7.80
N LEU A 63 -9.74 -31.39 -7.08
CA LEU A 63 -10.89 -32.15 -6.57
C LEU A 63 -11.99 -32.39 -7.62
N GLY A 64 -11.82 -31.93 -8.86
CA GLY A 64 -12.78 -32.11 -9.96
C GLY A 64 -13.94 -31.11 -9.96
N HIS A 65 -13.93 -30.12 -9.06
CA HIS A 65 -14.94 -29.06 -9.00
C HIS A 65 -14.62 -27.93 -9.98
N TYR A 66 -14.66 -28.21 -11.28
CA TYR A 66 -14.20 -27.28 -12.32
C TYR A 66 -14.96 -25.95 -12.32
N GLY A 67 -16.28 -25.94 -12.08
CA GLY A 67 -17.07 -24.71 -12.03
C GLY A 67 -16.65 -23.79 -10.88
N ALA A 68 -16.51 -24.35 -9.67
CA ALA A 68 -16.04 -23.62 -8.50
C ALA A 68 -14.57 -23.16 -8.67
N GLY A 69 -13.70 -24.04 -9.17
CA GLY A 69 -12.28 -23.75 -9.38
C GLY A 69 -12.03 -22.66 -10.42
N LEU A 70 -12.70 -22.71 -11.58
CA LEU A 70 -12.59 -21.67 -12.61
C LEU A 70 -13.18 -20.34 -12.15
N GLY A 71 -14.33 -20.36 -11.45
CA GLY A 71 -14.93 -19.16 -10.88
C GLY A 71 -14.01 -18.47 -9.87
N LEU A 72 -13.36 -19.25 -9.00
CA LEU A 72 -12.41 -18.74 -8.02
C LEU A 72 -11.12 -18.23 -8.67
N ALA A 73 -10.63 -18.91 -9.72
CA ALA A 73 -9.48 -18.46 -10.50
C ALA A 73 -9.76 -17.11 -11.18
N ALA A 74 -10.95 -16.94 -11.79
CA ALA A 74 -11.37 -15.69 -12.40
C ALA A 74 -11.48 -14.57 -11.35
N ALA A 75 -12.12 -14.84 -10.21
CA ALA A 75 -12.22 -13.87 -9.12
C ALA A 75 -10.83 -13.48 -8.57
N SER A 76 -9.92 -14.45 -8.43
CA SER A 76 -8.54 -14.21 -7.99
C SER A 76 -7.76 -13.35 -8.97
N ALA A 77 -7.89 -13.60 -10.27
CA ALA A 77 -7.24 -12.81 -11.31
C ALA A 77 -7.72 -11.34 -11.28
N VAL A 78 -9.03 -11.12 -11.13
CA VAL A 78 -9.60 -9.77 -11.01
C VAL A 78 -9.15 -9.09 -9.71
N GLY A 79 -9.16 -9.82 -8.59
CA GLY A 79 -8.68 -9.31 -7.30
C GLY A 79 -7.21 -8.88 -7.34
N LEU A 80 -6.35 -9.69 -7.95
CA LEU A 80 -4.93 -9.38 -8.14
C LEU A 80 -4.73 -8.18 -9.07
N ALA A 81 -5.48 -8.10 -10.17
CA ALA A 81 -5.43 -6.94 -11.06
C ALA A 81 -5.80 -5.65 -10.32
N LEU A 82 -6.87 -5.67 -9.51
CA LEU A 82 -7.29 -4.54 -8.69
C LEU A 82 -6.24 -4.18 -7.63
N ALA A 83 -5.55 -5.16 -7.04
CA ALA A 83 -4.46 -4.90 -6.10
C ALA A 83 -3.25 -4.23 -6.75
N VAL A 84 -2.88 -4.64 -7.97
CA VAL A 84 -1.81 -3.99 -8.75
C VAL A 84 -2.18 -2.55 -9.11
N ILE A 85 -3.45 -2.31 -9.49
CA ILE A 85 -3.95 -0.96 -9.77
C ILE A 85 -3.99 -0.13 -8.47
N ALA A 86 -4.44 -0.72 -7.36
CA ALA A 86 -4.45 -0.06 -6.05
C ALA A 86 -3.06 0.41 -5.64
N TRP A 87 -2.04 -0.42 -5.87
CA TRP A 87 -0.63 -0.06 -5.66
C TRP A 87 -0.19 1.10 -6.54
N ARG A 88 -0.48 1.03 -7.85
CA ARG A 88 -0.11 2.10 -8.80
C ARG A 88 -0.75 3.45 -8.49
N HIS A 89 -1.99 3.45 -8.01
CA HIS A 89 -2.77 4.65 -7.74
C HIS A 89 -2.79 5.05 -6.26
N GLN A 90 -2.06 4.34 -5.40
CA GLN A 90 -2.07 4.55 -3.94
C GLN A 90 -3.50 4.62 -3.36
N ASN A 91 -4.40 3.78 -3.89
CA ASN A 91 -5.82 3.83 -3.58
C ASN A 91 -6.26 2.55 -2.86
N LYS A 92 -6.38 2.65 -1.54
CA LYS A 92 -6.82 1.55 -0.66
C LYS A 92 -8.22 1.01 -0.99
N TRP A 93 -9.12 1.83 -1.55
CA TRP A 93 -10.47 1.38 -1.90
C TRP A 93 -10.46 0.34 -3.02
N LEU A 94 -9.52 0.43 -3.96
CA LEU A 94 -9.33 -0.57 -5.01
C LEU A 94 -8.81 -1.89 -4.43
N LEU A 95 -7.96 -1.83 -3.40
CA LEU A 95 -7.50 -3.02 -2.69
C LEU A 95 -8.68 -3.72 -2.01
N TYR A 96 -9.52 -2.98 -1.28
CA TYR A 96 -10.72 -3.55 -0.66
C TYR A 96 -11.72 -4.08 -1.68
N ALA A 97 -11.91 -3.40 -2.81
CA ALA A 97 -12.73 -3.89 -3.91
C ALA A 97 -12.20 -5.22 -4.45
N GLY A 98 -10.87 -5.35 -4.61
CA GLY A 98 -10.23 -6.61 -5.00
C GLY A 98 -10.46 -7.74 -3.99
N VAL A 99 -10.33 -7.46 -2.70
CA VAL A 99 -10.63 -8.43 -1.63
C VAL A 99 -12.10 -8.83 -1.64
N LEU A 100 -13.03 -7.86 -1.80
CA LEU A 100 -14.47 -8.11 -1.88
C LEU A 100 -14.82 -9.04 -3.06
N VAL A 101 -14.21 -8.83 -4.23
CA VAL A 101 -14.39 -9.71 -5.40
C VAL A 101 -13.94 -11.13 -5.09
N VAL A 102 -12.79 -11.30 -4.44
CA VAL A 102 -12.28 -12.64 -4.07
C VAL A 102 -13.16 -13.31 -3.02
N VAL A 103 -13.59 -12.59 -1.98
CA VAL A 103 -14.46 -13.13 -0.93
C VAL A 103 -15.84 -13.51 -1.49
N SER A 104 -16.46 -12.65 -2.29
CA SER A 104 -17.75 -12.95 -2.93
C SER A 104 -17.65 -14.08 -3.94
N GLY A 105 -16.58 -14.13 -4.74
CA GLY A 105 -16.29 -15.25 -5.65
C GLY A 105 -16.08 -16.56 -4.90
N SER A 106 -15.43 -16.50 -3.73
CA SER A 106 -15.23 -17.66 -2.84
C SER A 106 -16.55 -18.16 -2.26
N TYR A 107 -17.42 -17.26 -1.82
CA TYR A 107 -18.76 -17.60 -1.33
C TYR A 107 -19.61 -18.25 -2.44
N LEU A 108 -19.59 -17.69 -3.65
CA LEU A 108 -20.28 -18.27 -4.80
C LEU A 108 -19.73 -19.66 -5.16
N ALA A 109 -18.41 -19.82 -5.19
CA ALA A 109 -17.77 -21.12 -5.43
C ALA A 109 -18.19 -22.16 -4.36
N MET A 110 -18.28 -21.77 -3.08
CA MET A 110 -18.79 -22.63 -2.02
C MET A 110 -20.27 -22.98 -2.19
N SER A 111 -21.10 -22.04 -2.65
CA SER A 111 -22.52 -22.33 -2.92
C SER A 111 -22.70 -23.36 -4.04
N LEU A 112 -21.82 -23.35 -5.06
CA LEU A 112 -21.81 -24.31 -6.15
C LEU A 112 -21.32 -25.70 -5.73
N LEU A 113 -20.53 -25.78 -4.66
CA LEU A 113 -20.08 -27.05 -4.05
C LEU A 113 -21.18 -27.69 -3.18
N GLY A 114 -22.07 -26.88 -2.61
CA GLY A 114 -23.14 -27.32 -1.71
C GLY A 114 -24.43 -27.76 -2.39
N THR A 115 -24.57 -27.56 -3.71
CA THR A 115 -25.70 -28.10 -4.48
C THR A 115 -25.48 -29.60 -4.75
N PRO A 116 -26.27 -30.51 -4.16
CA PRO A 116 -26.17 -31.93 -4.49
C PRO A 116 -26.50 -32.12 -5.98
N GLN A 117 -25.62 -32.82 -6.70
CA GLN A 117 -25.87 -33.30 -8.06
C GLN A 117 -26.76 -34.54 -8.03
#